data_AF-A0AAW2N1D4-F1
#
_entry.id   AF-A0AAW2N1D4-F1
#
_cell.length_a   1.000
_cell.length_b   1.000
_cell.length_c   1.000
_cell.angle_alpha   90.00
_cell.angle_beta   90.00
_cell.angle_gamma   90.00
#
_symmetry.space_group_name_H-M   'P 1'
#
loop_
_entity.id
_entity.type
_entity.pdbx_description
1 polymer ?
#
loop_
_entity_poly.entity_id
_entity_poly.type
_entity_poly.pdbx_seq_one_letter_code
_entity_poly.pdbx_strand_id
1 'polypeptide(L)'
;ILGISTNELQDRFNGELPDNVKQPPSYARNFLEFCSYKALHLAITRPNYLNDKEFRRLTFDMMIAWEVPGVDSDLIDKETASCSNQDTEGEDGWSLFYSNSTKMAVQVDDKKTVGPEAFARIAPACPVIADITTVHNLFDVLTSSSGHRLHFLIYDKYLRSLEKIIKFVQNAMGPQVIANLSLAEDEIVIDVDGTVPTQPVLQHTGMSAWPGRLTLTNYALYFESGVGLYDKAVRYDLAIEMKQVIKPELTGPLGARLFDKAVMYKSTSIAEPVYLEFPEFKGCSRRDYWLDICLEILRAHKFTRKYNMKGTQQSEALARAIIGIFRFRAVREAFSVSSSNYKTLLCFNLAESLPGGDMIMETLSNRLKLISSSAGQRDVVSSPKGNRPAAYMTLIALKIVSSKEAALNGEATYQGGDVCVGESDPLEALLKQLKLDTGMAEAAQATVDQVKVEGIDTNIAVMKVSWFYALSFGCS
;
A
#
# COMPACT_ATOMS: atom_id res chain seq x y z
N ILE A 1 -13.55 4.62 25.64
CA ILE A 1 -12.97 5.48 24.58
C ILE A 1 -13.86 6.68 24.30
N LEU A 2 -15.13 6.47 23.92
CA LEU A 2 -16.04 7.56 23.57
C LEU A 2 -16.63 8.31 24.77
N GLY A 3 -16.62 7.72 25.98
CA GLY A 3 -17.25 8.33 27.16
C GLY A 3 -18.78 8.35 27.10
N ILE A 4 -19.37 7.60 26.16
CA ILE A 4 -20.82 7.51 25.89
C ILE A 4 -21.28 6.10 26.27
N SER A 5 -22.50 5.99 26.81
CA SER A 5 -23.10 4.69 27.14
C SER A 5 -23.45 3.88 25.88
N THR A 6 -23.53 2.56 26.00
CA THR A 6 -23.93 1.68 24.88
C THR A 6 -25.34 2.00 24.38
N ASN A 7 -26.27 2.29 25.30
CA ASN A 7 -27.65 2.64 24.97
C ASN A 7 -27.70 3.94 24.16
N GLU A 8 -26.96 4.96 24.58
CA GLU A 8 -26.90 6.23 23.85
C GLU A 8 -26.23 6.08 22.47
N LEU A 9 -25.20 5.22 22.34
CA LEU A 9 -24.62 4.89 21.03
C LEU A 9 -25.64 4.18 20.12
N GLN A 10 -26.46 3.30 20.69
CA GLN A 10 -27.51 2.60 19.96
C GLN A 10 -28.62 3.56 19.52
N ASP A 11 -29.03 4.49 20.39
CA ASP A 11 -29.99 5.54 20.04
C ASP A 11 -29.46 6.43 18.92
N ARG A 12 -28.17 6.83 18.99
CA ARG A 12 -27.50 7.57 17.93
C ARG A 12 -27.41 6.77 16.63
N PHE A 13 -27.10 5.48 16.67
CA PHE A 13 -27.09 4.61 15.49
C PHE A 13 -28.48 4.54 14.84
N ASN A 14 -29.51 4.36 15.67
CA ASN A 14 -30.90 4.28 15.23
C ASN A 14 -31.43 5.63 14.70
N GLY A 15 -30.88 6.76 15.17
CA GLY A 15 -31.27 8.11 14.71
C GLY A 15 -30.46 8.66 13.53
N GLU A 16 -29.16 8.40 13.46
CA GLU A 16 -28.22 9.01 12.49
C GLU A 16 -28.16 8.29 11.14
N LEU A 17 -28.39 6.97 11.11
CA LEU A 17 -28.24 6.16 9.89
C LEU A 17 -29.58 5.84 9.22
N PRO A 18 -29.61 5.53 7.91
CA PRO A 18 -30.85 5.14 7.24
C PRO A 18 -31.31 3.72 7.63
N ASP A 19 -32.58 3.39 7.41
CA ASP A 19 -33.15 2.13 7.90
C ASP A 19 -32.65 0.89 7.15
N ASN A 20 -32.11 1.07 5.93
CA ASN A 20 -31.52 -0.02 5.14
C ASN A 20 -30.32 -0.69 5.85
N VAL A 21 -29.53 0.07 6.62
CA VAL A 21 -28.38 -0.46 7.37
C VAL A 21 -28.77 -0.99 8.76
N LYS A 22 -30.05 -0.89 9.15
CA LYS A 22 -30.56 -1.34 10.45
C LYS A 22 -31.31 -2.68 10.38
N GLN A 23 -31.32 -3.34 9.23
CA GLN A 23 -32.06 -4.60 9.09
C GLN A 23 -31.22 -5.83 9.50
N PRO A 24 -31.81 -6.81 10.21
CA PRO A 24 -31.18 -8.12 10.39
C PRO A 24 -30.90 -8.79 9.04
N PRO A 25 -29.81 -9.56 8.88
CA PRO A 25 -28.82 -9.95 9.89
C PRO A 25 -27.66 -8.95 10.08
N SER A 26 -27.63 -7.86 9.33
CA SER A 26 -26.49 -6.93 9.28
C SER A 26 -26.41 -5.95 10.47
N TYR A 27 -27.50 -5.77 11.22
CA TYR A 27 -27.61 -4.81 12.33
C TYR A 27 -26.41 -4.86 13.28
N ALA A 28 -26.02 -6.05 13.76
CA ALA A 28 -24.95 -6.20 14.73
C ALA A 28 -23.58 -5.76 14.17
N ARG A 29 -23.27 -6.12 12.91
CA ARG A 29 -22.05 -5.68 12.23
C ARG A 29 -22.05 -4.18 12.00
N ASN A 30 -23.16 -3.63 11.50
CA ASN A 30 -23.28 -2.21 11.20
C ASN A 30 -23.23 -1.35 12.47
N PHE A 31 -23.83 -1.82 13.56
CA PHE A 31 -23.73 -1.15 14.86
C PHE A 31 -22.29 -1.17 15.39
N LEU A 32 -21.59 -2.30 15.26
CA LEU A 32 -20.18 -2.41 15.63
C LEU A 32 -19.30 -1.49 14.77
N GLU A 33 -19.53 -1.43 13.46
CA GLU A 33 -18.84 -0.51 12.55
C GLU A 33 -19.02 0.94 12.98
N PHE A 34 -20.27 1.35 13.24
CA PHE A 34 -20.58 2.70 13.72
C PHE A 34 -19.81 3.05 15.00
N CYS A 35 -19.81 2.14 15.98
CA CYS A 35 -19.06 2.32 17.22
C CYS A 35 -17.55 2.37 16.98
N SER A 36 -17.04 1.46 16.15
CA SER A 36 -15.61 1.33 15.81
C SER A 36 -15.12 2.58 15.11
N TYR A 37 -15.82 3.06 14.09
CA TYR A 37 -15.40 4.24 13.31
C TYR A 37 -15.42 5.51 14.16
N LYS A 38 -16.41 5.70 15.04
CA LYS A 38 -16.40 6.82 15.99
C LYS A 38 -15.22 6.72 16.97
N ALA A 39 -14.97 5.53 17.53
CA ALA A 39 -13.89 5.31 18.48
C ALA A 39 -12.50 5.51 17.84
N LEU A 40 -12.30 5.00 16.62
CA LEU A 40 -11.07 5.14 15.86
C LEU A 40 -10.83 6.58 15.46
N HIS A 41 -11.85 7.30 14.98
CA HIS A 41 -11.75 8.72 14.67
C HIS A 41 -11.25 9.54 15.87
N LEU A 42 -11.73 9.23 17.09
CA LEU A 42 -11.21 9.87 18.29
C LEU A 42 -9.79 9.41 18.63
N ALA A 43 -9.51 8.11 18.53
CA ALA A 43 -8.21 7.55 18.91
C ALA A 43 -7.06 8.09 18.05
N ILE A 44 -7.25 8.24 16.73
CA ILE A 44 -6.21 8.72 15.82
C ILE A 44 -5.86 10.21 15.98
N THR A 45 -6.68 10.99 16.70
CA THR A 45 -6.34 12.38 17.04
C THR A 45 -5.26 12.50 18.12
N ARG A 46 -5.01 11.42 18.86
CA ARG A 46 -3.99 11.41 19.93
C ARG A 46 -2.61 11.26 19.32
N PRO A 47 -1.60 12.01 19.76
CA PRO A 47 -0.24 11.82 19.26
C PRO A 47 0.27 10.42 19.61
N ASN A 48 1.10 9.83 18.74
CA ASN A 48 1.77 8.54 18.95
C ASN A 48 0.84 7.35 19.24
N TYR A 49 -0.42 7.40 18.79
CA TYR A 49 -1.41 6.34 19.02
C TYR A 49 -0.96 4.95 18.52
N LEU A 50 -0.14 4.87 17.46
CA LEU A 50 0.39 3.59 16.98
C LEU A 50 1.35 2.91 17.97
N ASN A 51 2.00 3.67 18.86
CA ASN A 51 2.87 3.12 19.91
C ASN A 51 2.07 2.60 21.11
N ASP A 52 0.82 3.03 21.26
CA ASP A 52 -0.07 2.59 22.33
C ASP A 52 -0.48 1.12 22.11
N LYS A 53 -0.12 0.25 23.07
CA LYS A 53 -0.48 -1.17 23.03
C LYS A 53 -1.99 -1.38 23.08
N GLU A 54 -2.69 -0.56 23.85
CA GLU A 54 -4.15 -0.64 23.98
C GLU A 54 -4.84 -0.27 22.68
N PHE A 55 -4.32 0.73 21.96
CA PHE A 55 -4.81 1.06 20.62
C PHE A 55 -4.66 -0.11 19.64
N ARG A 56 -3.46 -0.70 19.56
CA ARG A 56 -3.21 -1.83 18.64
C ARG A 56 -4.04 -3.06 18.99
N ARG A 57 -4.26 -3.32 20.28
CA ARG A 57 -5.10 -4.43 20.72
C ARG A 57 -6.58 -4.16 20.43
N LEU A 58 -7.06 -2.96 20.72
CA LEU A 58 -8.42 -2.52 20.44
C LEU A 58 -8.77 -2.67 18.95
N THR A 59 -7.92 -2.18 18.05
CA THR A 59 -8.22 -2.23 16.60
C THR A 59 -8.28 -3.67 16.09
N PHE A 60 -7.47 -4.57 16.65
CA PHE A 60 -7.52 -6.00 16.36
C PHE A 60 -8.79 -6.65 16.92
N ASP A 61 -9.14 -6.38 18.18
CA ASP A 61 -10.34 -6.92 18.81
C ASP A 61 -11.63 -6.42 18.14
N MET A 62 -11.64 -5.19 17.61
CA MET A 62 -12.74 -4.67 16.76
C MET A 62 -12.93 -5.53 15.49
N MET A 63 -11.84 -5.97 14.86
CA MET A 63 -11.91 -6.84 13.68
C MET A 63 -12.45 -8.23 14.05
N ILE A 64 -11.96 -8.81 15.15
CA ILE A 64 -12.45 -10.10 15.67
C ILE A 64 -13.96 -10.03 15.97
N ALA A 65 -14.41 -8.98 16.66
CA ALA A 65 -15.81 -8.78 17.01
C ALA A 65 -16.71 -8.60 15.77
N TRP A 66 -16.18 -8.04 14.68
CA TRP A 66 -16.92 -7.83 13.44
C TRP A 66 -17.13 -9.12 12.66
N GLU A 67 -16.16 -10.02 12.71
CA GLU A 67 -16.22 -11.30 12.01
C GLU A 67 -17.36 -12.19 12.55
N VAL A 68 -17.46 -12.29 13.87
CA VAL A 68 -18.47 -13.09 14.56
C VAL A 68 -19.20 -12.24 15.62
N PRO A 69 -20.15 -11.37 15.20
CA PRO A 69 -20.88 -10.52 16.13
C PRO A 69 -21.86 -11.36 16.97
N GLY A 70 -21.71 -11.31 18.30
CA GLY A 70 -22.69 -11.90 19.24
C GLY A 70 -22.44 -13.35 19.67
N VAL A 71 -21.28 -13.93 19.37
CA VAL A 71 -20.86 -15.22 19.96
C VAL A 71 -20.02 -14.95 21.20
N ASP A 72 -20.42 -15.55 22.33
CA ASP A 72 -19.63 -15.51 23.56
C ASP A 72 -18.25 -16.09 23.30
N SER A 73 -17.24 -15.38 23.78
CA SER A 73 -15.81 -15.73 23.67
C SER A 73 -15.52 -17.21 23.93
N ASP A 74 -16.28 -17.83 24.84
CA ASP A 74 -16.07 -19.16 25.39
C ASP A 74 -16.58 -20.31 24.49
N LEU A 75 -17.38 -20.01 23.46
CA LEU A 75 -17.94 -21.04 22.56
C LEU A 75 -17.01 -21.37 21.37
N ILE A 76 -16.15 -20.44 20.97
CA ILE A 76 -15.19 -20.60 19.87
C ILE A 76 -14.07 -21.60 20.24
N ASP A 77 -13.79 -21.73 21.55
CA ASP A 77 -12.76 -22.63 22.07
C ASP A 77 -13.10 -24.11 21.92
N LYS A 78 -14.39 -24.47 21.78
CA LYS A 78 -14.86 -25.86 21.66
C LYS A 78 -14.86 -26.40 20.23
N GLU A 79 -15.08 -25.57 19.21
CA GLU A 79 -15.13 -26.04 17.82
C GLU A 79 -13.73 -26.28 17.21
N THR A 80 -12.72 -25.53 17.67
CA THR A 80 -11.35 -25.62 17.15
C THR A 80 -10.57 -26.88 17.57
N ALA A 81 -11.10 -27.69 18.49
CA ALA A 81 -10.47 -28.95 18.91
C ALA A 81 -10.65 -30.11 17.90
N SER A 82 -11.48 -29.93 16.86
CA SER A 82 -11.92 -31.04 16.01
C SER A 82 -11.11 -31.26 14.72
N CYS A 83 -10.24 -30.34 14.29
CA CYS A 83 -9.63 -30.42 12.96
C CYS A 83 -8.16 -29.96 12.95
N SER A 84 -7.26 -30.78 13.48
CA SER A 84 -5.83 -30.65 13.16
C SER A 84 -5.24 -32.05 12.98
N ASN A 85 -5.11 -32.48 11.73
CA ASN A 85 -4.14 -33.49 11.29
C ASN A 85 -4.05 -33.42 9.76
N GLN A 86 -2.96 -32.86 9.24
CA GLN A 86 -2.20 -33.42 8.11
C GLN A 86 -0.96 -32.57 7.84
N ASP A 87 0.20 -33.23 7.91
CA ASP A 87 1.53 -32.68 7.67
C ASP A 87 1.91 -32.69 6.17
N THR A 88 2.92 -31.85 5.91
CA THR A 88 3.64 -31.37 4.70
C THR A 88 4.10 -32.41 3.66
N GLU A 89 4.38 -32.00 2.40
CA GLU A 89 5.77 -31.72 1.93
C GLU A 89 5.84 -30.92 0.61
N GLY A 90 6.90 -30.11 0.47
CA GLY A 90 7.30 -29.42 -0.76
C GLY A 90 8.46 -28.44 -0.54
N GLU A 91 9.68 -28.84 -0.95
CA GLU A 91 10.92 -28.06 -0.88
C GLU A 91 10.92 -26.87 -1.84
N ASP A 92 11.44 -25.72 -1.40
CA ASP A 92 12.42 -25.00 -2.19
C ASP A 92 13.32 -24.14 -1.29
N GLY A 93 14.63 -24.35 -1.45
CA GLY A 93 15.66 -23.78 -0.62
C GLY A 93 15.77 -22.27 -0.86
N TRP A 94 15.61 -21.50 0.22
CA TRP A 94 16.41 -20.30 0.61
C TRP A 94 15.66 -19.37 1.58
N SER A 95 14.44 -19.72 2.03
CA SER A 95 13.63 -18.90 2.96
C SER A 95 13.58 -19.43 4.41
N LEU A 96 14.45 -20.36 4.77
CA LEU A 96 14.27 -21.25 5.93
C LEU A 96 14.69 -20.64 7.29
N PHE A 97 15.58 -19.65 7.33
CA PHE A 97 16.19 -19.22 8.59
C PHE A 97 15.49 -18.08 9.33
N TYR A 98 14.66 -17.27 8.68
CA TYR A 98 13.94 -16.15 9.34
C TYR A 98 12.41 -16.26 9.32
N SER A 99 11.85 -16.99 8.35
CA SER A 99 10.41 -17.32 8.32
C SER A 99 9.98 -18.19 9.50
N ASN A 100 10.93 -18.87 10.15
CA ASN A 100 10.65 -19.87 11.17
C ASN A 100 10.18 -19.27 12.50
N SER A 101 10.69 -18.10 12.92
CA SER A 101 10.30 -17.53 14.23
C SER A 101 8.87 -17.01 14.27
N THR A 102 8.40 -16.32 13.22
CA THR A 102 6.99 -15.92 13.10
C THR A 102 6.09 -17.13 12.85
N LYS A 103 6.51 -18.10 12.05
CA LYS A 103 5.74 -19.33 11.80
C LYS A 103 5.57 -20.16 13.08
N MET A 104 6.61 -20.32 13.90
CA MET A 104 6.53 -21.00 15.19
C MET A 104 5.76 -20.18 16.24
N ALA A 105 5.89 -18.85 16.26
CA ALA A 105 5.10 -18.00 17.18
C ALA A 105 3.60 -18.01 16.82
N VAL A 106 3.26 -18.07 15.53
CA VAL A 106 1.87 -18.21 15.05
C VAL A 106 1.24 -19.53 15.51
N GLN A 107 2.03 -20.60 15.65
CA GLN A 107 1.56 -21.88 16.21
C GLN A 107 1.25 -21.82 17.72
N VAL A 108 1.72 -20.79 18.43
CA VAL A 108 1.57 -20.59 19.88
C VAL A 108 0.58 -19.48 20.22
N ASP A 109 0.14 -18.67 19.24
CA ASP A 109 -0.79 -17.56 19.42
C ASP A 109 -2.24 -18.08 19.53
N ASP A 110 -2.90 -17.78 20.65
CA ASP A 110 -4.25 -18.25 20.99
C ASP A 110 -5.28 -17.91 19.87
N LYS A 111 -5.83 -18.98 19.28
CA LYS A 111 -7.08 -19.24 18.52
C LYS A 111 -7.87 -18.11 17.81
N LYS A 112 -7.83 -16.84 18.20
CA LYS A 112 -8.63 -15.74 17.62
C LYS A 112 -7.83 -15.01 16.54
N THR A 113 -8.12 -15.37 15.30
CA THR A 113 -7.55 -14.77 14.09
C THR A 113 -8.57 -13.90 13.36
N VAL A 114 -8.09 -12.92 12.60
CA VAL A 114 -8.92 -12.02 11.80
C VAL A 114 -8.95 -12.49 10.34
N GLY A 115 -10.14 -12.48 9.75
CA GLY A 115 -10.38 -12.77 8.33
C GLY A 115 -10.24 -11.56 7.41
N PRO A 116 -10.14 -11.79 6.09
CA PRO A 116 -9.91 -10.75 5.10
C PRO A 116 -11.01 -9.68 5.11
N GLU A 117 -12.28 -10.08 5.21
CA GLU A 117 -13.42 -9.14 5.19
C GLU A 117 -13.45 -8.25 6.44
N ALA A 118 -13.17 -8.81 7.62
CA ALA A 118 -13.11 -8.03 8.86
C ALA A 118 -11.97 -7.01 8.84
N PHE A 119 -10.80 -7.42 8.33
CA PHE A 119 -9.67 -6.51 8.13
C PHE A 119 -9.99 -5.41 7.12
N ALA A 120 -10.53 -5.78 5.94
CA ALA A 120 -10.92 -4.85 4.90
C ALA A 120 -11.96 -3.82 5.37
N ARG A 121 -12.82 -4.23 6.30
CA ARG A 121 -13.89 -3.37 6.80
C ARG A 121 -13.48 -2.38 7.89
N ILE A 122 -12.62 -2.79 8.80
CA ILE A 122 -12.26 -1.97 9.97
C ILE A 122 -10.94 -1.22 9.76
N ALA A 123 -9.93 -1.83 9.14
CA ALA A 123 -8.59 -1.25 9.04
C ALA A 123 -8.56 0.10 8.27
N PRO A 124 -9.27 0.28 7.14
CA PRO A 124 -9.26 1.54 6.39
C PRO A 124 -9.89 2.73 7.13
N ALA A 125 -10.61 2.52 8.24
CA ALA A 125 -11.06 3.61 9.10
C ALA A 125 -9.89 4.37 9.75
N CYS A 126 -8.69 3.77 9.76
CA CYS A 126 -7.42 4.43 10.06
C CYS A 126 -6.56 4.47 8.80
N PRO A 127 -6.53 5.58 8.04
CA PRO A 127 -5.81 5.66 6.76
C PRO A 127 -4.32 5.30 6.85
N VAL A 128 -3.71 5.52 8.02
CA VAL A 128 -2.32 5.11 8.27
C VAL A 128 -2.12 3.59 8.23
N ILE A 129 -3.12 2.81 8.68
CA ILE A 129 -3.06 1.35 8.82
C ILE A 129 -3.37 0.70 7.48
N ALA A 130 -4.42 1.13 6.80
CA ALA A 130 -4.81 0.59 5.52
C ALA A 130 -5.51 1.64 4.67
N ASP A 131 -5.42 1.46 3.36
CA ASP A 131 -6.15 2.25 2.38
C ASP A 131 -7.07 1.30 1.61
N ILE A 132 -8.27 1.80 1.32
CA ILE A 132 -9.34 1.00 0.72
C ILE A 132 -8.92 0.37 -0.61
N THR A 133 -8.00 0.98 -1.37
CA THR A 133 -7.58 0.45 -2.66
C THR A 133 -6.54 -0.66 -2.56
N THR A 134 -5.84 -0.75 -1.43
CA THR A 134 -4.71 -1.67 -1.23
C THR A 134 -4.93 -2.64 -0.07
N VAL A 135 -6.06 -2.55 0.63
CA VAL A 135 -6.32 -3.29 1.87
C VAL A 135 -6.26 -4.81 1.71
N HIS A 136 -6.79 -5.33 0.61
CA HIS A 136 -6.75 -6.76 0.30
C HIS A 136 -5.33 -7.24 0.00
N ASN A 137 -4.54 -6.45 -0.75
CA ASN A 137 -3.13 -6.75 -1.00
C ASN A 137 -2.32 -6.72 0.31
N LEU A 138 -2.60 -5.75 1.20
CA LEU A 138 -1.97 -5.68 2.51
C LEU A 138 -2.28 -6.91 3.34
N PHE A 139 -3.55 -7.36 3.37
CA PHE A 139 -3.94 -8.57 4.08
C PHE A 139 -3.22 -9.81 3.54
N ASP A 140 -3.17 -9.98 2.22
CA ASP A 140 -2.48 -11.10 1.57
C ASP A 140 -0.99 -11.15 1.96
N VAL A 141 -0.34 -9.99 1.99
CA VAL A 141 1.08 -9.91 2.36
C VAL A 141 1.28 -10.23 3.84
N LEU A 142 0.46 -9.66 4.73
CA LEU A 142 0.55 -9.92 6.17
C LEU A 142 0.25 -11.38 6.52
N THR A 143 -0.62 -12.05 5.77
CA THR A 143 -1.06 -13.43 6.06
C THR A 143 -0.40 -14.50 5.20
N SER A 144 0.60 -14.13 4.40
CA SER A 144 1.33 -15.02 3.49
C SER A 144 1.92 -16.25 4.18
N SER A 145 2.29 -16.15 5.46
CA SER A 145 2.83 -17.26 6.26
C SER A 145 1.84 -17.91 7.23
N SER A 146 0.57 -17.48 7.26
CA SER A 146 -0.41 -17.85 8.29
C SER A 146 -1.77 -18.30 7.72
N GLY A 147 -1.75 -18.94 6.55
CA GLY A 147 -2.96 -19.58 5.99
C GLY A 147 -4.12 -18.62 5.75
N HIS A 148 -3.84 -17.39 5.31
CA HIS A 148 -4.85 -16.36 5.02
C HIS A 148 -5.69 -15.92 6.25
N ARG A 149 -5.10 -16.07 7.44
CA ARG A 149 -5.66 -15.63 8.72
C ARG A 149 -4.68 -14.67 9.39
N LEU A 150 -5.16 -13.52 9.85
CA LEU A 150 -4.31 -12.52 10.49
C LEU A 150 -4.24 -12.74 12.00
N HIS A 151 -3.04 -13.05 12.47
CA HIS A 151 -2.72 -13.21 13.89
C HIS A 151 -2.37 -11.87 14.54
N PHE A 152 -2.64 -11.72 15.84
CA PHE A 152 -2.36 -10.47 16.55
C PHE A 152 -0.88 -10.14 16.55
N LEU A 153 0.00 -11.14 16.70
CA LEU A 153 1.45 -10.92 16.69
C LEU A 153 1.94 -10.30 15.36
N ILE A 154 1.34 -10.70 14.24
CA ILE A 154 1.69 -10.19 12.90
C ILE A 154 1.22 -8.75 12.80
N TYR A 155 -0.01 -8.49 13.22
CA TYR A 155 -0.60 -7.15 13.23
C TYR A 155 0.16 -6.18 14.15
N ASP A 156 0.49 -6.59 15.38
CA ASP A 156 1.30 -5.80 16.33
C ASP A 156 2.68 -5.51 15.77
N LYS A 157 3.35 -6.50 15.16
CA LYS A 157 4.65 -6.33 14.51
C LYS A 157 4.59 -5.34 13.34
N TYR A 158 3.56 -5.43 12.51
CA TYR A 158 3.32 -4.51 11.40
C TYR A 158 3.15 -3.06 11.89
N LEU A 159 2.27 -2.83 12.85
CA LEU A 159 2.00 -1.48 13.36
C LEU A 159 3.20 -0.87 14.10
N ARG A 160 4.00 -1.67 14.82
CA ARG A 160 5.27 -1.21 15.39
C ARG A 160 6.28 -0.81 14.33
N SER A 161 6.35 -1.55 13.22
CA SER A 161 7.22 -1.20 12.08
C SER A 161 6.79 0.13 11.47
N LEU A 162 5.48 0.31 11.28
CA LEU A 162 4.89 1.55 10.78
C LEU A 162 5.18 2.76 11.69
N GLU A 163 5.08 2.57 13.01
CA GLU A 163 5.42 3.60 14.01
C GLU A 163 6.88 4.04 13.95
N LYS A 164 7.82 3.09 13.76
CA LYS A 164 9.25 3.40 13.55
C LYS A 164 9.48 4.26 12.31
N ILE A 165 8.78 3.96 11.21
CA ILE A 165 8.90 4.71 9.95
C ILE A 165 8.35 6.12 10.10
N ILE A 166 7.21 6.30 10.78
CA ILE A 166 6.65 7.62 11.05
C ILE A 166 7.60 8.45 11.91
N LYS A 167 8.18 7.84 12.96
CA LYS A 167 9.21 8.49 13.78
C LYS A 167 10.45 8.85 12.96
N PHE A 168 10.88 7.99 12.05
CA PHE A 168 11.99 8.30 11.14
C PHE A 168 11.68 9.55 10.32
N VAL A 169 10.51 9.62 9.67
CA VAL A 169 10.10 10.79 8.85
C VAL A 169 9.98 12.07 9.67
N GLN A 170 9.37 12.00 10.86
CA GLN A 170 9.26 13.14 11.78
C GLN A 170 10.63 13.70 12.17
N ASN A 171 11.64 12.84 12.31
CA ASN A 171 12.99 13.22 12.73
C ASN A 171 13.94 13.49 11.54
N ALA A 172 13.59 13.05 10.32
CA ALA A 172 14.39 13.22 9.12
C ALA A 172 14.57 14.71 8.75
N MET A 173 13.66 15.57 9.20
CA MET A 173 13.70 17.03 9.04
C MET A 173 14.66 17.74 10.00
N GLY A 174 15.88 17.24 10.14
CA GLY A 174 16.95 17.96 10.85
C GLY A 174 17.29 19.27 10.12
N PRO A 175 17.67 20.37 10.83
CA PRO A 175 17.96 21.68 10.21
C PRO A 175 19.00 21.61 9.08
N GLN A 176 19.96 20.68 9.20
CA GLN A 176 21.02 20.46 8.23
C GLN A 176 20.53 19.86 6.90
N VAL A 177 19.55 18.95 6.95
CA VAL A 177 18.99 18.31 5.74
C VAL A 177 18.13 19.33 4.97
N ILE A 178 17.32 20.11 5.69
CA ILE A 178 16.49 21.17 5.08
C ILE A 178 17.38 22.23 4.41
N ALA A 179 18.44 22.68 5.10
CA ALA A 179 19.36 23.68 4.58
C ALA A 179 20.13 23.18 3.34
N ASN A 180 20.63 21.94 3.36
CA ASN A 180 21.39 21.37 2.24
C ASN A 180 20.52 21.09 1.01
N LEU A 181 19.29 20.63 1.21
CA LEU A 181 18.37 20.31 0.12
C LEU A 181 17.57 21.52 -0.37
N SER A 182 17.53 22.61 0.40
CA SER A 182 16.72 23.81 0.11
C SER A 182 15.24 23.48 -0.13
N LEU A 183 14.68 22.61 0.72
CA LEU A 183 13.30 22.11 0.60
C LEU A 183 12.26 23.23 0.73
N ALA A 184 11.16 23.12 -0.02
CA ALA A 184 9.99 23.99 0.16
C ALA A 184 9.27 23.71 1.50
N GLU A 185 8.45 24.66 1.96
CA GLU A 185 7.73 24.56 3.27
C GLU A 185 6.80 23.34 3.34
N ASP A 186 6.28 22.89 2.19
CA ASP A 186 5.37 21.75 2.04
C ASP A 186 6.05 20.48 1.49
N GLU A 187 7.38 20.49 1.37
CA GLU A 187 8.16 19.36 0.87
C GLU A 187 8.58 18.42 2.02
N ILE A 188 8.11 17.18 1.94
CA ILE A 188 8.24 16.16 2.99
C ILE A 188 9.27 15.13 2.56
N VAL A 189 10.25 14.85 3.41
CA VAL A 189 11.19 13.74 3.21
C VAL A 189 10.47 12.42 3.47
N ILE A 190 10.44 11.54 2.48
CA ILE A 190 9.76 10.24 2.54
C ILE A 190 10.74 9.14 2.92
N ASP A 191 11.90 9.09 2.25
CA ASP A 191 12.94 8.12 2.56
C ASP A 191 14.35 8.65 2.21
N VAL A 192 15.36 8.09 2.86
CA VAL A 192 16.79 8.39 2.68
C VAL A 192 17.58 7.09 2.65
N ASP A 193 18.46 6.94 1.67
CA ASP A 193 19.34 5.78 1.51
C ASP A 193 20.76 6.22 1.12
N GLY A 194 21.76 5.36 1.30
CA GLY A 194 23.18 5.71 1.10
C GLY A 194 23.82 6.35 2.34
N THR A 195 23.23 6.15 3.51
CA THR A 195 23.77 6.55 4.82
C THR A 195 23.95 5.33 5.71
N VAL A 196 24.86 5.40 6.69
CA VAL A 196 25.05 4.32 7.67
C VAL A 196 23.69 3.96 8.32
N PRO A 197 23.28 2.67 8.31
CA PRO A 197 24.07 1.46 8.02
C PRO A 197 24.04 0.97 6.56
N THR A 198 23.27 1.60 5.68
CA THR A 198 23.18 1.22 4.26
C THR A 198 24.45 1.61 3.47
N GLN A 199 24.80 0.83 2.45
CA GLN A 199 25.90 1.17 1.54
C GLN A 199 25.54 2.41 0.71
N PRO A 200 26.51 3.25 0.29
CA PRO A 200 26.22 4.40 -0.59
C PRO A 200 25.46 4.00 -1.86
N VAL A 201 24.61 4.90 -2.35
CA VAL A 201 24.02 4.81 -3.70
C VAL A 201 25.06 5.35 -4.67
N LEU A 202 25.27 4.68 -5.81
CA LEU A 202 26.22 5.14 -6.83
C LEU A 202 25.48 5.82 -7.97
N GLN A 203 25.74 7.10 -8.20
CA GLN A 203 25.23 7.79 -9.38
C GLN A 203 26.24 7.66 -10.52
N HIS A 204 25.81 7.09 -11.64
CA HIS A 204 26.59 7.04 -12.87
C HIS A 204 26.23 8.21 -13.78
N THR A 205 27.27 8.85 -14.31
CA THR A 205 27.18 9.89 -15.35
C THR A 205 28.28 9.60 -16.37
N GLY A 206 27.89 9.20 -17.57
CA GLY A 206 28.81 8.61 -18.55
C GLY A 206 29.52 7.38 -17.98
N MET A 207 30.86 7.41 -17.94
CA MET A 207 31.69 6.32 -17.41
C MET A 207 32.11 6.49 -15.95
N SER A 208 31.67 7.57 -15.28
CA SER A 208 32.05 7.87 -13.89
C SER A 208 30.94 7.50 -12.93
N ALA A 209 31.29 6.97 -11.76
CA ALA A 209 30.37 6.62 -10.68
C ALA A 209 30.72 7.39 -9.40
N TRP A 210 29.73 8.07 -8.83
CA TRP A 210 29.88 8.87 -7.62
C TRP A 210 29.09 8.24 -6.47
N PRO A 211 29.72 7.89 -5.34
CA PRO A 211 28.98 7.45 -4.17
C PRO A 211 28.28 8.62 -3.50
N GLY A 212 27.09 8.37 -2.97
CA GLY A 212 26.30 9.42 -2.34
C GLY A 212 25.10 8.91 -1.57
N ARG A 213 24.33 9.89 -1.10
CA ARG A 213 23.05 9.72 -0.42
C ARG A 213 21.91 10.11 -1.36
N LEU A 214 20.87 9.29 -1.37
CA LEU A 214 19.65 9.53 -2.13
C LEU A 214 18.51 9.84 -1.16
N THR A 215 17.79 10.94 -1.42
CA THR A 215 16.62 11.34 -0.64
C THR A 215 15.40 11.45 -1.56
N LEU A 216 14.31 10.78 -1.23
CA LEU A 216 13.02 10.96 -1.91
C LEU A 216 12.14 11.90 -1.08
N THR A 217 11.51 12.84 -1.77
CA THR A 217 10.45 13.69 -1.22
C THR A 217 9.14 13.48 -1.96
N ASN A 218 8.08 14.15 -1.52
CA ASN A 218 6.83 14.22 -2.27
C ASN A 218 6.93 14.98 -3.60
N TYR A 219 8.06 15.63 -3.94
CA TYR A 219 8.21 16.39 -5.18
C TYR A 219 9.37 15.96 -6.07
N ALA A 220 10.46 15.44 -5.51
CA ALA A 220 11.69 15.17 -6.24
C ALA A 220 12.58 14.12 -5.57
N LEU A 221 13.49 13.57 -6.36
CA LEU A 221 14.68 12.88 -5.87
C LEU A 221 15.83 13.88 -5.70
N TYR A 222 16.61 13.71 -4.64
CA TYR A 222 17.82 14.47 -4.38
C TYR A 222 18.99 13.53 -4.23
N PHE A 223 20.05 13.75 -5.00
CA PHE A 223 21.31 13.04 -4.86
C PHE A 223 22.39 13.97 -4.33
N GLU A 224 23.00 13.59 -3.22
CA GLU A 224 24.13 14.29 -2.63
C GLU A 224 25.38 13.41 -2.76
N SER A 225 26.36 13.82 -3.58
CA SER A 225 27.63 13.11 -3.70
C SER A 225 28.46 13.23 -2.43
N GLY A 226 29.25 12.20 -2.14
CA GLY A 226 30.13 12.15 -0.97
C GLY A 226 29.73 11.05 0.03
N VAL A 227 30.62 10.84 1.01
CA VAL A 227 30.41 9.88 2.10
C VAL A 227 30.73 10.60 3.41
N GLY A 228 29.72 10.83 4.25
CA GLY A 228 29.85 11.55 5.52
C GLY A 228 29.80 13.07 5.37
N LEU A 229 30.64 13.66 4.51
CA LEU A 229 30.52 15.05 4.09
C LEU A 229 29.90 15.09 2.69
N TYR A 230 28.72 15.70 2.58
CA TYR A 230 27.91 15.68 1.37
C TYR A 230 28.02 17.01 0.61
N ASP A 231 28.18 16.92 -0.71
CA ASP A 231 28.11 18.06 -1.61
C ASP A 231 26.67 18.58 -1.76
N LYS A 232 26.52 19.68 -2.50
CA LYS A 232 25.20 20.23 -2.83
C LYS A 232 24.38 19.20 -3.62
N ALA A 233 23.13 19.02 -3.20
CA ALA A 233 22.23 18.07 -3.82
C ALA A 233 21.87 18.43 -5.27
N VAL A 234 21.83 17.41 -6.13
CA VAL A 234 21.23 17.47 -7.47
C VAL A 234 19.77 17.04 -7.36
N ARG A 235 18.85 17.91 -7.81
CA ARG A 235 17.39 17.67 -7.77
C ARG A 235 16.91 17.08 -9.10
N TYR A 236 16.19 15.96 -9.04
CA TYR A 236 15.48 15.33 -10.14
C TYR A 236 13.97 15.41 -9.90
N ASP A 237 13.31 16.29 -10.64
CA ASP A 237 11.92 16.65 -10.39
C ASP A 237 10.94 15.53 -10.82
N LEU A 238 9.97 15.21 -9.95
CA LEU A 238 8.88 14.25 -10.20
C LEU A 238 7.51 14.94 -10.32
N ALA A 239 7.44 16.22 -9.94
CA ALA A 239 6.20 16.97 -9.78
C ALA A 239 5.78 17.70 -11.04
N ILE A 240 6.69 18.33 -11.74
CA ILE A 240 6.44 19.13 -12.95
C ILE A 240 6.44 18.21 -14.16
N GLU A 241 5.56 18.42 -15.13
CA GLU A 241 5.56 17.60 -16.34
C GLU A 241 6.80 17.88 -17.21
N MET A 242 7.75 16.94 -17.20
CA MET A 242 9.02 17.05 -17.95
C MET A 242 9.31 15.80 -18.77
N LYS A 243 8.28 15.01 -19.12
CA LYS A 243 8.39 13.69 -19.78
C LYS A 243 9.32 12.73 -19.04
N GLN A 244 9.19 12.67 -17.72
CA GLN A 244 10.01 11.80 -16.88
C GLN A 244 9.81 10.33 -17.25
N VAL A 245 10.92 9.63 -17.39
CA VAL A 245 10.99 8.18 -17.52
C VAL A 245 11.83 7.65 -16.36
N ILE A 246 11.25 6.75 -15.59
CA ILE A 246 11.91 6.01 -14.51
C ILE A 246 11.68 4.53 -14.78
N LYS A 247 12.77 3.77 -14.93
CA LYS A 247 12.71 2.35 -15.24
C LYS A 247 13.95 1.64 -14.69
N PRO A 248 13.90 0.31 -14.52
CA PRO A 248 15.10 -0.43 -14.17
C PRO A 248 16.10 -0.43 -15.32
N GLU A 249 17.38 -0.48 -14.99
CA GLU A 249 18.47 -0.57 -15.96
C GLU A 249 19.60 -1.48 -15.47
N LEU A 250 20.27 -2.11 -16.44
CA LEU A 250 21.44 -2.96 -16.25
C LEU A 250 22.71 -2.09 -16.16
N THR A 251 23.45 -2.16 -15.05
CA THR A 251 24.76 -1.49 -14.91
C THR A 251 25.96 -2.40 -15.14
N GLY A 252 25.72 -3.68 -15.40
CA GLY A 252 26.80 -4.65 -15.64
C GLY A 252 27.41 -4.57 -17.03
N PRO A 253 28.68 -5.02 -17.19
CA PRO A 253 29.27 -5.17 -18.51
C PRO A 253 28.39 -6.06 -19.40
N LEU A 254 28.21 -5.66 -20.66
CA LEU A 254 27.43 -6.37 -21.69
C LEU A 254 25.94 -6.59 -21.35
N GLY A 255 25.36 -5.83 -20.42
CA GLY A 255 23.93 -5.98 -20.07
C GLY A 255 23.61 -7.28 -19.35
N ALA A 256 24.57 -7.84 -18.60
CA ALA A 256 24.34 -9.04 -17.80
C ALA A 256 23.35 -8.78 -16.65
N ARG A 257 22.25 -9.56 -16.61
CA ARG A 257 21.18 -9.51 -15.58
C ARG A 257 21.63 -9.77 -14.14
N LEU A 258 22.89 -10.16 -13.93
CA LEU A 258 23.47 -10.25 -12.58
C LEU A 258 23.67 -8.85 -11.95
N PHE A 259 23.55 -7.80 -12.78
CA PHE A 259 23.82 -6.41 -12.43
C PHE A 259 22.66 -5.47 -12.78
N ASP A 260 21.38 -5.89 -12.84
CA ASP A 260 20.28 -4.90 -12.83
C ASP A 260 20.03 -4.33 -11.44
N LYS A 261 21.01 -3.51 -11.01
CA LYS A 261 21.04 -2.84 -9.72
C LYS A 261 20.74 -1.36 -9.83
N ALA A 262 20.37 -0.83 -11.01
CA ALA A 262 20.12 0.59 -11.16
C ALA A 262 18.69 0.97 -11.52
N VAL A 263 18.34 2.18 -11.09
CA VAL A 263 17.18 2.92 -11.58
C VAL A 263 17.70 4.01 -12.51
N MET A 264 17.20 4.02 -13.75
CA MET A 264 17.45 5.10 -14.68
C MET A 264 16.42 6.21 -14.46
N TYR A 265 16.86 7.46 -14.42
CA TYR A 265 16.00 8.64 -14.51
C TYR A 265 16.38 9.46 -15.76
N LYS A 266 15.37 9.81 -16.55
CA LYS A 266 15.49 10.72 -17.70
C LYS A 266 14.34 11.71 -17.72
N SER A 267 14.64 12.98 -18.00
CA SER A 267 13.63 13.99 -18.31
C SER A 267 14.15 14.95 -19.37
N THR A 268 13.29 15.86 -19.83
CA THR A 268 13.66 16.93 -20.78
C THR A 268 14.61 17.98 -20.18
N SER A 269 14.72 18.05 -18.85
CA SER A 269 15.60 18.99 -18.15
C SER A 269 17.06 18.56 -18.07
N ILE A 270 17.37 17.29 -18.38
CA ILE A 270 18.72 16.73 -18.33
C ILE A 270 19.15 16.20 -19.69
N ALA A 271 20.38 16.46 -20.11
CA ALA A 271 20.89 16.10 -21.44
C ALA A 271 21.13 14.58 -21.59
N GLU A 272 21.69 13.96 -20.56
CA GLU A 272 21.96 12.51 -20.48
C GLU A 272 21.11 11.88 -19.37
N PRO A 273 20.69 10.61 -19.52
CA PRO A 273 20.06 9.87 -18.42
C PRO A 273 21.05 9.69 -17.27
N VAL A 274 20.52 9.67 -16.05
CA VAL A 274 21.31 9.34 -14.85
C VAL A 274 20.92 7.95 -14.38
N TYR A 275 21.90 7.19 -13.88
CA TYR A 275 21.67 5.85 -13.36
C TYR A 275 22.04 5.83 -11.88
N LEU A 276 21.05 5.52 -11.04
CA LEU A 276 21.22 5.37 -9.61
C LEU A 276 21.36 3.88 -9.31
N GLU A 277 22.59 3.42 -9.12
CA GLU A 277 22.89 2.04 -8.74
C GLU A 277 22.79 1.86 -7.22
N PHE A 278 22.16 0.77 -6.83
CA PHE A 278 21.96 0.32 -5.46
C PHE A 278 22.79 -0.95 -5.23
N PRO A 279 24.05 -0.83 -4.77
CA PRO A 279 24.87 -1.99 -4.46
C PRO A 279 24.18 -2.90 -3.45
N GLU A 280 24.00 -4.17 -3.85
CA GLU A 280 23.51 -5.27 -3.02
C GLU A 280 24.31 -6.54 -3.32
N PHE A 281 24.59 -7.36 -2.31
CA PHE A 281 25.32 -8.62 -2.50
C PHE A 281 24.53 -9.64 -3.33
N LYS A 282 23.22 -9.74 -3.13
CA LYS A 282 22.33 -10.64 -3.88
C LYS A 282 20.96 -10.00 -4.09
N GLY A 283 20.42 -10.15 -5.30
CA GLY A 283 19.08 -9.68 -5.65
C GLY A 283 19.07 -8.21 -6.12
N CYS A 284 17.87 -7.67 -6.24
CA CYS A 284 17.58 -6.30 -6.65
C CYS A 284 16.52 -5.65 -5.76
N SER A 285 16.31 -6.14 -4.54
CA SER A 285 15.19 -5.72 -3.68
C SER A 285 15.30 -4.27 -3.21
N ARG A 286 16.52 -3.76 -2.95
CA ARG A 286 16.74 -2.33 -2.66
C ARG A 286 16.45 -1.47 -3.88
N ARG A 287 16.90 -1.89 -5.07
CA ARG A 287 16.62 -1.19 -6.33
C ARG A 287 15.12 -1.16 -6.63
N ASP A 288 14.45 -2.30 -6.51
CA ASP A 288 13.02 -2.45 -6.81
C ASP A 288 12.17 -1.62 -5.86
N TYR A 289 12.52 -1.59 -4.58
CA TYR A 289 11.89 -0.70 -3.63
C TYR A 289 11.99 0.77 -4.05
N TRP A 290 13.21 1.24 -4.37
CA TRP A 290 13.42 2.63 -4.78
C TRP A 290 12.69 2.96 -6.08
N LEU A 291 12.72 2.05 -7.05
CA LEU A 291 11.93 2.18 -8.28
C LEU A 291 10.44 2.33 -7.98
N ASP A 292 9.88 1.46 -7.14
CA ASP A 292 8.47 1.43 -6.78
C ASP A 292 8.02 2.73 -6.11
N ILE A 293 8.75 3.21 -5.11
CA ILE A 293 8.38 4.45 -4.38
C ILE A 293 8.54 5.71 -5.25
N CYS A 294 9.52 5.74 -6.15
CA CYS A 294 9.70 6.84 -7.09
C CYS A 294 8.56 6.90 -8.11
N LEU A 295 8.18 5.74 -8.65
CA LEU A 295 7.06 5.61 -9.57
C LEU A 295 5.74 5.98 -8.90
N GLU A 296 5.55 5.64 -7.62
CA GLU A 296 4.32 5.98 -6.88
C GLU A 296 4.15 7.51 -6.80
N ILE A 297 5.21 8.24 -6.41
CA ILE A 297 5.17 9.71 -6.34
C ILE A 297 4.99 10.33 -7.73
N LEU A 298 5.72 9.85 -8.74
CA LEU A 298 5.57 10.32 -10.12
C LEU A 298 4.14 10.11 -10.64
N ARG A 299 3.54 8.94 -10.37
CA ARG A 299 2.18 8.59 -10.81
C ARG A 299 1.12 9.37 -10.05
N ALA A 300 1.29 9.63 -8.75
CA ALA A 300 0.41 10.51 -7.98
C ALA A 300 0.38 11.93 -8.56
N HIS A 301 1.54 12.47 -8.95
CA HIS A 301 1.65 13.76 -9.64
C HIS A 301 0.99 13.75 -11.03
N LYS A 302 1.21 12.69 -11.83
CA LYS A 302 0.51 12.51 -13.10
C LYS A 302 -1.01 12.46 -12.93
N PHE A 303 -1.49 11.75 -11.91
CA PHE A 303 -2.91 11.66 -11.57
C PHE A 303 -3.50 13.04 -11.23
N THR A 304 -2.86 13.79 -10.33
CA THR A 304 -3.37 15.12 -9.94
C THR A 304 -3.45 16.07 -11.14
N ARG A 305 -2.48 16.04 -12.05
CA ARG A 305 -2.54 16.80 -13.31
C ARG A 305 -3.65 16.32 -14.24
N LYS A 306 -3.73 15.00 -14.50
CA LYS A 306 -4.72 14.39 -15.40
C LYS A 306 -6.15 14.81 -15.04
N TYR A 307 -6.45 14.90 -13.74
CA TYR A 307 -7.78 15.26 -13.24
C TYR A 307 -7.90 16.71 -12.73
N ASN A 308 -6.90 17.58 -13.00
CA ASN A 308 -6.89 18.99 -12.62
C ASN A 308 -7.11 19.26 -11.12
N MET A 309 -6.59 18.39 -10.26
CA MET A 309 -6.71 18.50 -8.80
C MET A 309 -5.86 19.65 -8.27
N LYS A 310 -6.41 20.44 -7.34
CA LYS A 310 -5.73 21.60 -6.73
C LYS A 310 -5.98 21.66 -5.22
N GLY A 311 -5.09 22.34 -4.51
CA GLY A 311 -5.22 22.58 -3.07
C GLY A 311 -5.39 21.27 -2.29
N THR A 312 -6.40 21.20 -1.43
CA THR A 312 -6.69 20.04 -0.58
C THR A 312 -6.86 18.72 -1.34
N GLN A 313 -7.40 18.74 -2.56
CA GLN A 313 -7.55 17.54 -3.38
C GLN A 313 -6.19 16.97 -3.80
N GLN A 314 -5.27 17.85 -4.18
CA GLN A 314 -3.91 17.50 -4.54
C GLN A 314 -3.15 17.00 -3.31
N SER A 315 -3.28 17.69 -2.18
CA SER A 315 -2.67 17.29 -0.91
C SER A 315 -3.17 15.92 -0.44
N GLU A 316 -4.47 15.62 -0.61
CA GLU A 316 -5.04 14.31 -0.31
C GLU A 316 -4.46 13.20 -1.20
N ALA A 317 -4.37 13.43 -2.53
CA ALA A 317 -3.80 12.44 -3.44
C ALA A 317 -2.31 12.14 -3.11
N LEU A 318 -1.52 13.17 -2.83
CA LEU A 318 -0.12 13.01 -2.44
C LEU A 318 0.01 12.36 -1.05
N ALA A 319 -0.86 12.70 -0.10
CA ALA A 319 -0.87 12.06 1.21
C ALA A 319 -1.17 10.56 1.14
N ARG A 320 -2.08 10.14 0.26
CA ARG A 320 -2.35 8.71 0.01
C ARG A 320 -1.10 7.97 -0.49
N ALA A 321 -0.37 8.57 -1.44
CA ALA A 321 0.88 8.01 -1.94
C ALA A 321 1.93 7.87 -0.82
N ILE A 322 2.15 8.93 -0.04
CA ILE A 322 3.11 8.96 1.08
C ILE A 322 2.77 7.89 2.14
N ILE A 323 1.51 7.84 2.58
CA ILE A 323 1.07 6.85 3.56
C ILE A 323 1.12 5.43 2.98
N GLY A 324 0.85 5.25 1.68
CA GLY A 324 1.10 4.00 0.95
C GLY A 324 2.55 3.54 1.05
N ILE A 325 3.50 4.45 0.82
CA ILE A 325 4.94 4.19 0.94
C ILE A 325 5.31 3.80 2.37
N PHE A 326 4.74 4.45 3.39
CA PHE A 326 4.98 4.07 4.80
C PHE A 326 4.53 2.64 5.09
N ARG A 327 3.35 2.24 4.62
CA ARG A 327 2.83 0.88 4.78
C ARG A 327 3.69 -0.13 4.01
N PHE A 328 4.07 0.19 2.78
CA PHE A 328 4.95 -0.63 1.96
C PHE A 328 6.30 -0.89 2.62
N ARG A 329 6.94 0.18 3.11
CA ARG A 329 8.20 0.10 3.86
C ARG A 329 8.05 -0.69 5.16
N ALA A 330 6.96 -0.49 5.90
CA ALA A 330 6.70 -1.17 7.17
C ALA A 330 6.63 -2.68 7.01
N VAL A 331 5.92 -3.14 5.97
CA VAL A 331 5.79 -4.54 5.63
C VAL A 331 7.11 -5.13 5.16
N ARG A 332 7.84 -4.41 4.29
CA ARG A 332 9.15 -4.84 3.80
C ARG A 332 10.14 -5.03 4.95
N GLU A 333 10.25 -4.07 5.87
CA GLU A 333 11.18 -4.14 7.00
C GLU A 333 10.76 -5.18 8.05
N ALA A 334 9.46 -5.37 8.27
CA ALA A 334 8.98 -6.33 9.25
C ALA A 334 9.03 -7.78 8.76
N PHE A 335 8.82 -8.03 7.47
CA PHE A 335 8.55 -9.37 6.94
C PHE A 335 9.45 -9.76 5.76
N SER A 336 10.39 -8.91 5.34
CA SER A 336 11.31 -9.16 4.23
C SER A 336 10.61 -9.54 2.91
N VAL A 337 9.45 -8.93 2.66
CA VAL A 337 8.62 -9.24 1.49
C VAL A 337 9.16 -8.54 0.24
N SER A 338 9.30 -9.28 -0.86
CA SER A 338 9.47 -8.74 -2.22
C SER A 338 8.12 -8.61 -2.91
N SER A 339 7.81 -7.44 -3.50
CA SER A 339 6.61 -7.24 -4.30
C SER A 339 6.65 -8.08 -5.59
N SER A 340 5.54 -8.71 -5.94
CA SER A 340 5.26 -9.17 -7.30
C SER A 340 4.25 -8.23 -7.97
N ASN A 341 4.28 -8.17 -9.31
CA ASN A 341 3.81 -7.05 -10.14
C ASN A 341 2.39 -6.50 -9.88
N TYR A 342 1.45 -7.26 -9.29
CA TYR A 342 0.07 -6.79 -9.00
C TYR A 342 -0.32 -6.81 -7.50
N LYS A 343 0.59 -7.25 -6.61
CA LYS A 343 0.39 -7.27 -5.15
C LYS A 343 0.95 -6.03 -4.45
N THR A 344 1.17 -4.96 -5.21
CA THR A 344 1.76 -3.75 -4.66
C THR A 344 0.85 -3.10 -3.62
N LEU A 345 1.47 -2.49 -2.60
CA LEU A 345 0.81 -1.73 -1.54
C LEU A 345 0.75 -0.22 -1.87
N LEU A 346 1.10 0.11 -3.11
CA LEU A 346 1.22 1.46 -3.64
C LEU A 346 0.05 1.70 -4.60
N CYS A 347 -0.83 2.64 -4.24
CA CYS A 347 -2.13 2.84 -4.88
C CYS A 347 -2.00 3.20 -6.36
N PHE A 348 -1.10 4.14 -6.67
CA PHE A 348 -0.94 4.64 -8.03
C PHE A 348 -0.18 3.64 -8.91
N ASN A 349 0.76 2.90 -8.33
CA ASN A 349 1.41 1.78 -9.01
C ASN A 349 0.44 0.63 -9.30
N LEU A 350 -0.44 0.31 -8.35
CA LEU A 350 -1.42 -0.76 -8.51
C LEU A 350 -2.32 -0.50 -9.72
N ALA A 351 -2.90 0.69 -9.82
CA ALA A 351 -3.78 1.03 -10.93
C ALA A 351 -3.04 1.18 -12.28
N GLU A 352 -1.74 1.47 -12.31
CA GLU A 352 -0.99 1.38 -13.57
C GLU A 352 -0.75 -0.09 -13.99
N SER A 353 -0.61 -1.00 -13.03
CA SER A 353 -0.31 -2.42 -13.28
C SER A 353 -1.53 -3.27 -13.66
N LEU A 354 -2.74 -2.85 -13.27
CA LEU A 354 -3.96 -3.62 -13.46
C LEU A 354 -4.68 -3.24 -14.77
N PRO A 355 -5.16 -4.24 -15.56
CA PRO A 355 -6.17 -4.00 -16.57
C PRO A 355 -7.41 -3.35 -15.93
N GLY A 356 -7.87 -2.21 -16.46
CA GLY A 356 -8.98 -1.43 -15.88
C GLY A 356 -8.59 -0.53 -14.71
N GLY A 357 -7.30 -0.34 -14.43
CA GLY A 357 -6.87 0.58 -13.37
C GLY A 357 -7.13 2.07 -13.68
N ASP A 358 -7.43 2.42 -14.92
CA ASP A 358 -8.00 3.71 -15.28
C ASP A 358 -9.38 3.95 -14.64
N MET A 359 -10.21 2.91 -14.50
CA MET A 359 -11.49 2.97 -13.77
C MET A 359 -11.27 3.22 -12.27
N ILE A 360 -10.22 2.63 -11.69
CA ILE A 360 -9.82 2.88 -10.29
C ILE A 360 -9.46 4.36 -10.14
N MET A 361 -8.63 4.88 -11.03
CA MET A 361 -8.23 6.30 -11.03
C MET A 361 -9.42 7.24 -11.23
N GLU A 362 -10.34 6.91 -12.14
CA GLU A 362 -11.54 7.71 -12.35
C GLU A 362 -12.43 7.73 -11.10
N THR A 363 -12.68 6.57 -10.49
CA THR A 363 -13.48 6.45 -9.26
C THR A 363 -12.84 7.23 -8.12
N LEU A 364 -11.52 7.11 -7.94
CA LEU A 364 -10.76 7.89 -6.97
C LEU A 364 -10.87 9.39 -7.26
N SER A 365 -10.75 9.81 -8.52
CA SER A 365 -10.88 11.22 -8.90
C SER A 365 -12.26 11.79 -8.56
N ASN A 366 -13.32 11.02 -8.78
CA ASN A 366 -14.68 11.44 -8.48
C ASN A 366 -14.88 11.62 -6.97
N ARG A 367 -14.26 10.76 -6.15
CA ARG A 367 -14.24 10.95 -4.69
C ARG A 367 -13.48 12.18 -4.24
N LEU A 368 -12.30 12.42 -4.80
CA LEU A 368 -11.49 13.58 -4.42
C LEU A 368 -12.16 14.89 -4.80
N LYS A 369 -12.93 14.93 -5.90
CA LYS A 369 -13.74 16.11 -6.29
C LYS A 369 -14.76 16.50 -5.21
N LEU A 370 -15.23 15.55 -4.39
CA LEU A 370 -16.20 15.81 -3.31
C LEU A 370 -15.58 16.50 -2.08
N ILE A 371 -14.25 16.59 -1.99
CA ILE A 371 -13.55 17.20 -0.84
C ILE A 371 -13.78 18.73 -0.75
N SER A 372 -14.08 19.37 -1.88
CA SER A 372 -14.10 20.84 -2.00
C SER A 372 -15.49 21.48 -2.11
N SER A 373 -16.58 20.72 -1.97
CA SER A 373 -17.94 21.27 -2.17
C SER A 373 -18.55 21.98 -0.95
N SER A 374 -17.82 22.20 0.14
CA SER A 374 -18.38 22.73 1.40
C SER A 374 -18.08 24.21 1.70
N ALA A 375 -17.48 24.97 0.79
CA ALA A 375 -17.13 26.38 1.04
C ALA A 375 -18.29 27.38 0.89
N GLY A 376 -19.51 26.94 0.58
CA GLY A 376 -20.66 27.85 0.53
C GLY A 376 -21.98 27.10 0.37
N GLN A 377 -23.02 27.59 1.05
CA GLN A 377 -24.40 27.08 1.16
C GLN A 377 -24.63 26.11 2.36
N ARG A 378 -25.00 26.71 3.50
CA ARG A 378 -25.85 26.04 4.49
C ARG A 378 -27.28 26.09 3.95
N ASP A 379 -27.69 25.09 3.19
CA ASP A 379 -29.10 24.86 2.91
C ASP A 379 -29.54 23.52 3.49
N VAL A 380 -30.62 23.59 4.27
CA VAL A 380 -31.28 22.49 4.98
C VAL A 380 -32.11 21.70 3.97
N VAL A 381 -31.47 20.96 3.06
CA VAL A 381 -32.08 19.85 2.32
C VAL A 381 -30.97 18.87 1.97
N SER A 382 -31.15 17.59 2.34
CA SER A 382 -30.29 16.42 2.07
C SER A 382 -29.34 16.58 0.87
N SER A 383 -28.08 16.92 1.14
CA SER A 383 -27.00 17.06 0.14
C SER A 383 -25.88 16.04 0.42
N PRO A 384 -25.11 15.61 -0.59
CA PRO A 384 -24.17 14.51 -0.46
C PRO A 384 -23.07 14.89 0.53
N LYS A 385 -22.89 14.04 1.55
CA LYS A 385 -21.89 14.17 2.61
C LYS A 385 -20.53 14.49 1.98
N GLY A 386 -20.01 15.70 2.21
CA GLY A 386 -18.70 16.11 1.69
C GLY A 386 -17.61 15.19 2.21
N ASN A 387 -16.81 14.62 1.31
CA ASN A 387 -15.79 13.65 1.70
C ASN A 387 -14.64 14.39 2.39
N ARG A 388 -14.19 13.94 3.57
CA ARG A 388 -13.06 14.60 4.26
C ARG A 388 -11.72 14.12 3.66
N PRO A 389 -10.69 14.96 3.58
CA PRO A 389 -9.36 14.56 3.10
C PRO A 389 -8.63 13.73 4.16
N ALA A 390 -9.03 12.46 4.29
CA ALA A 390 -8.65 11.60 5.40
C ALA A 390 -7.14 11.32 5.46
N ALA A 391 -6.48 11.11 4.31
CA ALA A 391 -5.04 10.87 4.27
C ALA A 391 -4.26 12.15 4.61
N TYR A 392 -4.64 13.30 4.07
CA TYR A 392 -3.98 14.57 4.37
C TYR A 392 -4.13 14.96 5.84
N MET A 393 -5.35 14.80 6.39
CA MET A 393 -5.60 15.00 7.82
C MET A 393 -4.78 14.06 8.69
N THR A 394 -4.54 12.83 8.24
CA THR A 394 -3.67 11.88 8.95
C THR A 394 -2.23 12.40 9.01
N LEU A 395 -1.68 12.94 7.92
CA LEU A 395 -0.33 13.54 7.95
C LEU A 395 -0.23 14.75 8.89
N ILE A 396 -1.28 15.57 8.99
CA ILE A 396 -1.36 16.67 9.96
C ILE A 396 -1.41 16.13 11.40
N ALA A 397 -2.27 15.14 11.67
CA ALA A 397 -2.38 14.52 12.99
C ALA A 397 -1.06 13.87 13.46
N LEU A 398 -0.31 13.30 12.51
CA LEU A 398 1.03 12.76 12.72
C LEU A 398 2.12 13.84 12.80
N LYS A 399 1.80 15.14 12.70
CA LYS A 399 2.76 16.26 12.71
C LYS A 399 3.86 16.15 11.64
N ILE A 400 3.56 15.47 10.53
CA ILE A 400 4.46 15.40 9.36
C ILE A 400 4.26 16.65 8.49
N VAL A 401 3.02 17.16 8.44
CA VAL A 401 2.66 18.41 7.76
C VAL A 401 2.23 19.44 8.79
N SER A 402 2.77 20.65 8.67
CA SER A 402 2.28 21.81 9.41
C SER A 402 1.02 22.36 8.75
N SER A 403 -0.05 22.57 9.52
CA SER A 403 -1.24 23.27 9.03
C SER A 403 -1.28 24.69 9.61
N LYS A 404 -1.49 25.69 8.73
CA LYS A 404 -1.77 27.08 9.12
C LYS A 404 -3.26 27.31 9.43
N GLU A 405 -4.13 26.30 9.25
CA GLU A 405 -5.58 26.46 9.41
C GLU A 405 -6.04 26.21 10.85
N ALA A 406 -6.24 27.32 11.55
CA ALA A 406 -7.03 27.40 12.77
C ALA A 406 -8.52 27.24 12.45
N ALA A 407 -9.03 26.00 12.35
CA ALA A 407 -10.44 25.66 12.61
C ALA A 407 -10.74 24.18 12.28
N LEU A 408 -10.44 23.25 13.19
CA LEU A 408 -11.06 21.92 13.15
C LEU A 408 -11.59 21.48 14.51
N ASN A 409 -12.06 22.44 15.31
CA ASN A 409 -12.93 22.22 16.46
C ASN A 409 -14.42 22.31 16.03
N GLY A 410 -14.80 21.56 15.01
CA GLY A 410 -16.21 21.28 14.75
C GLY A 410 -16.63 20.08 15.61
N GLU A 411 -17.71 20.21 16.36
CA GLU A 411 -18.26 19.18 17.23
C GLU A 411 -18.22 17.78 16.61
N ALA A 412 -17.92 16.78 17.45
CA ALA A 412 -17.71 15.36 17.17
C ALA A 412 -18.94 14.65 16.56
N THR A 413 -19.40 15.14 15.43
CA THR A 413 -20.35 14.48 14.55
C THR A 413 -19.52 13.70 13.54
N TYR A 414 -19.67 12.38 13.53
CA TYR A 414 -19.01 11.50 12.58
C TYR A 414 -19.49 11.86 11.16
N GLN A 415 -18.73 12.72 10.48
CA GLN A 415 -18.84 12.92 9.05
C GLN A 415 -17.89 11.91 8.41
N GLY A 416 -18.46 10.88 7.78
CA GLY A 416 -17.76 9.71 7.27
C GLY A 416 -16.47 10.07 6.52
N GLY A 417 -15.40 9.32 6.82
CA GLY A 417 -14.23 9.26 5.94
C GLY A 417 -14.51 8.36 4.75
N ASP A 418 -13.47 7.74 4.20
CA ASP A 418 -13.61 6.80 3.08
C ASP A 418 -14.46 5.55 3.41
N VAL A 419 -14.82 5.32 4.66
CA VAL A 419 -15.60 4.14 5.09
C VAL A 419 -16.97 4.55 5.64
N CYS A 420 -18.03 3.99 5.05
CA CYS A 420 -19.43 4.23 5.43
C CYS A 420 -20.06 2.98 6.03
N VAL A 421 -20.77 3.10 7.16
CA VAL A 421 -21.41 1.98 7.88
C VAL A 421 -22.43 1.25 7.00
N GLY A 422 -22.41 -0.08 6.99
CA GLY A 422 -23.27 -0.96 6.20
C GLY A 422 -23.16 -0.88 4.68
N GLU A 423 -22.37 0.04 4.14
CA GLU A 423 -22.22 0.27 2.70
C GLU A 423 -20.89 -0.30 2.19
N SER A 424 -20.96 -1.06 1.09
CA SER A 424 -19.79 -1.49 0.33
C SER A 424 -19.23 -0.30 -0.43
N ASP A 425 -17.92 -0.12 -0.33
CA ASP A 425 -17.23 0.98 -0.96
C ASP A 425 -17.12 0.78 -2.49
N PRO A 426 -17.54 1.75 -3.33
CA PRO A 426 -17.42 1.63 -4.79
C PRO A 426 -16.02 1.31 -5.31
N LEU A 427 -14.95 1.84 -4.70
CA LEU A 427 -13.56 1.52 -5.08
C LEU A 427 -13.22 0.07 -4.70
N GLU A 428 -13.63 -0.36 -3.51
CA GLU A 428 -13.38 -1.73 -3.07
C GLU A 428 -14.14 -2.75 -3.93
N ALA A 429 -15.42 -2.48 -4.23
CA ALA A 429 -16.23 -3.34 -5.08
C ALA A 429 -15.65 -3.46 -6.50
N LEU A 430 -15.22 -2.33 -7.08
CA LEU A 430 -14.52 -2.31 -8.38
C LEU A 430 -13.24 -3.14 -8.33
N LEU A 431 -12.44 -3.02 -7.27
CA LEU A 431 -11.20 -3.78 -7.12
C LEU A 431 -11.43 -5.29 -6.98
N LYS A 432 -12.45 -5.71 -6.21
CA LYS A 432 -12.82 -7.12 -6.11
C LYS A 432 -13.22 -7.67 -7.48
N GLN A 433 -13.98 -6.90 -8.26
CA GLN A 433 -14.37 -7.28 -9.62
C GLN A 433 -13.15 -7.39 -10.56
N LEU A 434 -12.29 -6.37 -10.60
CA LEU A 434 -11.11 -6.38 -11.47
C LEU A 434 -10.14 -7.52 -11.15
N LYS A 435 -10.01 -7.89 -9.87
CA LYS A 435 -9.22 -9.06 -9.45
C LYS A 435 -9.81 -10.37 -9.97
N LEU A 436 -11.13 -10.53 -9.89
CA LEU A 436 -11.81 -11.71 -10.44
C LEU A 436 -11.62 -11.78 -11.96
N ASP A 437 -11.80 -10.67 -12.66
CA ASP A 437 -11.66 -10.60 -14.12
C ASP A 437 -10.22 -10.90 -14.57
N THR A 438 -9.23 -10.35 -13.86
CA THR A 438 -7.81 -10.61 -14.13
C THR A 438 -7.48 -12.08 -13.88
N GLY A 439 -7.94 -12.66 -12.77
CA GLY A 439 -7.72 -14.07 -12.46
C GLY A 439 -8.36 -15.02 -13.49
N MET A 440 -9.57 -14.68 -13.97
CA MET A 440 -10.21 -15.43 -15.07
C MET A 440 -9.42 -15.32 -16.37
N ALA A 441 -8.92 -14.13 -16.71
CA ALA A 441 -8.10 -13.91 -17.90
C ALA A 441 -6.78 -14.69 -17.84
N GLU A 442 -6.11 -14.70 -16.69
CA GLU A 442 -4.89 -15.48 -16.47
C GLU A 442 -5.14 -16.99 -16.57
N ALA A 443 -6.23 -17.49 -15.97
CA ALA A 443 -6.61 -18.90 -16.07
C ALA A 443 -6.96 -19.30 -17.51
N ALA A 444 -7.66 -18.43 -18.25
CA ALA A 444 -7.97 -18.63 -19.66
C ALA A 444 -6.69 -18.65 -20.51
N GLN A 445 -5.77 -17.72 -20.27
CA GLN A 445 -4.47 -17.66 -20.96
C GLN A 445 -3.62 -18.89 -20.67
N ALA A 446 -3.54 -19.32 -19.41
CA ALA A 446 -2.83 -20.55 -19.03
C ALA A 446 -3.41 -21.79 -19.72
N THR A 447 -4.74 -21.87 -19.84
CA THR A 447 -5.42 -22.95 -20.58
C THR A 447 -5.08 -22.91 -22.07
N VAL A 448 -5.08 -21.72 -22.68
CA VAL A 448 -4.70 -21.55 -24.10
C VAL A 448 -3.24 -21.95 -24.34
N ASP A 449 -2.33 -21.57 -23.45
CA ASP A 449 -0.92 -21.89 -23.58
C ASP A 449 -0.68 -23.39 -23.36
N GLN A 450 -1.40 -24.04 -22.44
CA GLN A 450 -1.39 -25.51 -22.32
C GLN A 450 -1.87 -26.18 -23.61
N VAL A 451 -2.97 -25.70 -24.21
CA VAL A 451 -3.50 -26.26 -25.46
C VAL A 451 -2.57 -26.02 -26.65
N LYS A 452 -1.84 -24.89 -26.70
CA LYS A 452 -0.83 -24.65 -27.74
C LYS A 452 0.34 -25.64 -27.65
N VAL A 453 0.82 -25.90 -26.42
CA VAL A 453 1.90 -26.87 -26.17
C VAL A 453 1.46 -28.30 -26.50
N GLU A 454 0.22 -28.67 -26.19
CA GLU A 454 -0.29 -30.03 -26.45
C GLU A 454 -0.78 -30.26 -27.89
N GLY A 455 -1.32 -29.24 -28.56
CA GLY A 455 -2.07 -29.40 -29.81
C GLY A 455 -1.37 -28.96 -31.10
N ILE A 456 -0.40 -28.04 -31.04
CA ILE A 456 0.20 -27.43 -32.24
C ILE A 456 1.65 -27.89 -32.45
N ASP A 457 2.47 -27.93 -31.40
CA ASP A 457 3.86 -28.40 -31.52
C ASP A 457 3.95 -29.90 -31.81
N THR A 458 3.04 -30.69 -31.23
CA THR A 458 2.92 -32.13 -31.48
C THR A 458 2.53 -32.42 -32.93
N ASN A 459 1.62 -31.62 -33.52
CA ASN A 459 1.21 -31.76 -34.91
C ASN A 459 2.29 -31.27 -35.90
N ILE A 460 3.05 -30.23 -35.57
CA ILE A 460 4.20 -29.78 -36.38
C ILE A 460 5.33 -30.81 -36.35
N ALA A 461 5.59 -31.43 -35.20
CA ALA A 461 6.56 -32.51 -35.08
C ALA A 461 6.14 -33.75 -35.90
N VAL A 462 4.86 -34.16 -35.81
CA VAL A 462 4.32 -35.27 -36.60
C VAL A 462 4.31 -34.96 -38.10
N MET A 463 3.96 -33.74 -38.52
CA MET A 463 4.02 -33.33 -39.92
C MET A 463 5.46 -33.28 -40.47
N LYS A 464 6.44 -32.82 -39.68
CA LYS A 464 7.86 -32.87 -40.08
C LYS A 464 8.37 -34.31 -40.26
N VAL A 465 7.94 -35.24 -39.40
CA VAL A 465 8.27 -36.65 -39.52
C VAL A 465 7.61 -37.25 -40.78
N SER A 466 6.33 -36.99 -41.03
CA SER A 466 5.65 -37.44 -42.26
C SER A 466 6.25 -36.88 -43.55
N TRP A 467 6.70 -35.61 -43.54
CA TRP A 467 7.41 -35.02 -44.68
C TRP A 467 8.76 -35.68 -44.94
N PHE A 468 9.51 -36.01 -43.89
CA PHE A 468 10.76 -36.76 -44.00
C PHE A 468 10.54 -38.17 -44.55
N TYR A 469 9.47 -38.87 -44.14
CA TYR A 469 9.15 -40.19 -44.68
C TYR A 469 8.72 -40.16 -46.16
N ALA A 470 7.99 -39.13 -46.59
CA ALA A 470 7.56 -38.97 -47.98
C ALA A 470 8.72 -38.65 -48.95
N LEU A 471 9.73 -37.89 -48.51
CA LEU A 471 10.95 -37.62 -49.28
C LEU A 471 11.90 -38.84 -49.36
N SER A 472 11.84 -39.75 -48.38
CA SER A 472 12.73 -40.91 -48.32
C SER A 472 12.28 -42.10 -49.16
N PHE A 473 11.00 -42.15 -49.56
CA PHE A 473 10.43 -43.26 -50.35
C PHE A 473 10.02 -42.86 -51.79
N GLY A 474 10.31 -41.61 -52.21
CA GLY A 474 10.02 -41.10 -53.55
C GLY A 474 11.15 -41.23 -54.58
N CYS A 475 12.29 -41.81 -54.20
CA CYS A 475 13.37 -42.16 -55.12
C CYS A 475 13.72 -43.64 -54.97
N SER A 476 13.01 -44.48 -55.71
CA SER A 476 13.46 -45.81 -56.12
C SER A 476 12.97 -46.07 -57.53
#